data_AF-A0A137QP86-F1
#
_entry.id   AF-A0A137QP86-F1
#
_cell.length_a   1.000
_cell.length_b   1.000
_cell.length_c   1.000
_cell.angle_alpha   90.00
_cell.angle_beta   90.00
_cell.angle_gamma   90.00
#
_symmetry.space_group_name_H-M   'P 1'
#
loop_
_entity.id
_entity.type
_entity.pdbx_description
1 polymer ?
#
loop_
_entity_poly.entity_id
_entity_poly.type
_entity_poly.pdbx_seq_one_letter_code
_entity_poly.pdbx_strand_id
1 'polypeptide(L)'
;MLEAVVKEYTYKGAFSQTRMCQAFLSTRCPRGEDVRNFLANLHARRAELDAVGVKINDDDYQSTILQSLPLSLSNFTSMQLSAARLNVAYGGSGTIDLDLLIIMGSDEWE
;
A
#
# COMPACT_ATOMS: atom_id res chain seq x y z
N MET A 1 14.71 -4.65 -37.73
CA MET A 1 15.67 -4.18 -36.69
C MET A 1 14.97 -3.41 -35.58
N LEU A 2 14.16 -2.37 -35.89
CA LEU A 2 13.36 -1.63 -34.89
C LEU A 2 12.35 -2.51 -34.11
N GLU A 3 11.69 -3.47 -34.75
CA GLU A 3 10.70 -4.34 -34.07
C GLU A 3 11.31 -5.21 -32.96
N ALA A 4 12.53 -5.71 -33.16
CA ALA A 4 13.24 -6.48 -32.14
C ALA A 4 13.62 -5.61 -30.94
N VAL A 5 14.01 -4.36 -31.19
CA VAL A 5 14.29 -3.35 -30.16
C VAL A 5 13.01 -3.03 -29.39
N VAL A 6 11.91 -2.70 -30.08
CA VAL A 6 10.61 -2.43 -29.42
C VAL A 6 10.18 -3.59 -28.52
N LYS A 7 10.30 -4.83 -29.01
CA LYS A 7 9.96 -6.04 -28.24
C LYS A 7 10.84 -6.21 -27.00
N GLU A 8 12.15 -6.04 -27.13
CA GLU A 8 13.09 -6.16 -26.01
C GLU A 8 12.86 -5.10 -24.94
N TYR A 9 12.66 -3.84 -25.34
CA TYR A 9 12.40 -2.74 -24.41
C TYR A 9 11.03 -2.85 -23.75
N THR A 10 10.01 -3.32 -24.48
CA THR A 10 8.68 -3.61 -23.90
C THR A 10 8.77 -4.72 -22.86
N TYR A 11 9.49 -5.81 -23.16
CA TYR A 11 9.69 -6.92 -22.23
C TYR A 11 10.46 -6.48 -20.98
N LYS A 12 11.55 -5.71 -21.13
CA LYS A 12 12.32 -5.17 -20.00
C LYS A 12 11.50 -4.19 -19.16
N GLY A 13 10.66 -3.37 -19.79
CA GLY A 13 9.73 -2.47 -19.09
C GLY A 13 8.73 -3.24 -18.24
N ALA A 14 8.04 -4.22 -18.82
CA ALA A 14 7.08 -5.06 -18.12
C ALA A 14 7.74 -5.83 -16.95
N PHE A 15 8.91 -6.42 -17.17
CA PHE A 15 9.66 -7.11 -16.12
C PHE A 15 10.07 -6.17 -14.98
N SER A 16 10.49 -4.94 -15.30
CA SER A 16 10.85 -3.94 -14.30
C SER A 16 9.65 -3.50 -13.47
N GLN A 17 8.50 -3.29 -14.10
CA GLN A 17 7.24 -2.97 -13.43
C GLN A 17 6.79 -4.09 -12.49
N THR A 18 6.86 -5.35 -12.93
CA THR A 18 6.55 -6.52 -12.08
C THR A 18 7.47 -6.58 -10.87
N ARG A 19 8.77 -6.35 -11.04
CA ARG A 19 9.74 -6.35 -9.94
C ARG A 19 9.48 -5.22 -8.94
N MET A 20 9.12 -4.03 -9.42
CA MET A 20 8.78 -2.89 -8.56
C MET A 20 7.51 -3.17 -7.74
N CYS A 21 6.47 -3.73 -8.36
CA CYS A 21 5.25 -4.15 -7.66
C CYS A 21 5.58 -5.21 -6.58
N GLN A 22 6.35 -6.25 -6.93
CA GLN A 22 6.75 -7.29 -5.98
C GLN A 22 7.55 -6.72 -4.79
N ALA A 23 8.46 -5.79 -5.06
CA ALA A 23 9.26 -5.13 -4.02
C ALA A 23 8.43 -4.18 -3.13
N PHE A 24 7.27 -3.73 -3.60
CA PHE A 24 6.32 -2.98 -2.79
C PHE A 24 5.54 -3.92 -1.87
N LEU A 25 4.96 -4.99 -2.43
CA LEU A 25 4.15 -5.97 -1.68
C LEU A 25 4.94 -6.71 -0.59
N SER A 26 6.26 -6.84 -0.75
CA SER A 26 7.14 -7.47 0.23
C SER A 26 7.65 -6.52 1.32
N THR A 27 7.27 -5.24 1.29
CA THR A 27 7.72 -4.26 2.28
C THR A 27 7.21 -4.65 3.67
N ARG A 28 8.07 -4.53 4.68
CA ARG A 28 7.78 -4.80 6.10
C ARG A 28 8.34 -3.66 6.93
N CYS A 29 7.63 -3.30 8.00
CA CYS A 29 8.13 -2.36 9.00
C CYS A 29 9.25 -3.05 9.80
N PRO A 30 10.48 -2.52 9.77
CA PRO A 30 11.57 -2.97 10.62
C PRO A 30 11.22 -2.87 12.11
N ARG A 31 11.78 -3.78 12.90
CA ARG A 31 11.55 -3.82 14.34
C ARG A 31 12.22 -2.62 15.01
N GLY A 32 11.42 -1.74 15.63
CA GLY A 32 11.91 -0.55 16.32
C GLY A 32 12.01 0.72 15.45
N GLU A 33 11.55 0.66 14.19
CA GLU A 33 11.37 1.87 13.38
C GLU A 33 10.06 2.58 13.75
N ASP A 34 10.04 3.90 13.55
CA ASP A 34 8.82 4.69 13.68
C ASP A 34 7.81 4.27 12.61
N VAL A 35 6.73 3.64 13.08
CA VAL A 35 5.65 3.12 12.25
C VAL A 35 4.98 4.24 11.46
N ARG A 36 4.90 5.45 12.01
CA ARG A 36 4.28 6.61 11.33
C ARG A 36 5.10 7.00 10.11
N ASN A 37 6.41 7.10 10.30
CA ASN A 37 7.34 7.41 9.23
C ASN A 37 7.38 6.28 8.18
N PHE A 38 7.30 5.02 8.63
CA PHE A 38 7.18 3.87 7.74
C PHE A 38 5.90 3.92 6.88
N LEU A 39 4.75 4.18 7.48
CA LEU A 39 3.47 4.27 6.76
C LEU A 39 3.43 5.46 5.79
N ALA A 40 3.97 6.62 6.17
CA ALA A 40 4.10 7.77 5.30
C ALA A 40 5.01 7.47 4.09
N ASN A 41 6.14 6.79 4.32
CA ASN A 41 7.02 6.33 3.25
C ASN A 41 6.35 5.29 2.35
N LEU A 42 5.56 4.37 2.92
CA LEU A 42 4.81 3.37 2.16
C LEU A 42 3.78 4.02 1.24
N HIS A 43 3.09 5.06 1.72
CA HIS A 43 2.16 5.84 0.92
C HIS A 43 2.87 6.60 -0.21
N ALA A 44 3.93 7.34 0.10
CA ALA A 44 4.71 8.07 -0.91
C ALA A 44 5.22 7.13 -2.01
N ARG A 45 5.70 5.94 -1.62
CA ARG A 45 6.18 4.91 -2.54
C ARG A 45 5.06 4.34 -3.42
N ARG A 46 3.81 4.28 -2.94
CA ARG A 46 2.66 3.91 -3.77
C ARG A 46 2.41 4.96 -4.85
N ALA A 47 2.44 6.24 -4.48
CA ALA A 47 2.25 7.35 -5.42
C ALA A 47 3.37 7.41 -6.48
N GLU A 48 4.62 7.15 -6.07
CA GLU A 48 5.75 7.00 -7.00
C GLU A 48 5.55 5.85 -8.00
N LEU A 49 5.04 4.71 -7.53
CA LEU A 49 4.75 3.57 -8.39
C LEU A 49 3.65 3.85 -9.40
N ASP A 50 2.59 4.56 -8.98
CA ASP A 50 1.53 5.00 -9.90
C ASP A 50 2.08 5.95 -10.98
N ALA A 51 2.96 6.88 -10.60
CA ALA A 51 3.59 7.82 -11.53
C ALA A 51 4.47 7.14 -12.60
N VAL A 52 5.07 5.98 -12.29
CA VAL A 52 5.83 5.17 -13.27
C VAL A 52 4.96 4.14 -14.01
N GLY A 53 3.64 4.18 -13.81
CA GLY A 53 2.66 3.32 -14.49
C GLY A 53 2.44 1.96 -13.82
N VAL A 54 2.94 1.75 -12.60
CA VAL A 54 2.71 0.54 -11.80
C VAL A 54 1.50 0.77 -10.89
N LYS A 55 0.34 0.28 -11.31
CA LYS A 55 -0.88 0.39 -10.52
C LYS A 55 -0.94 -0.70 -9.44
N ILE A 56 -1.11 -0.28 -8.19
CA ILE A 56 -1.35 -1.17 -7.06
C ILE A 56 -2.83 -1.08 -6.66
N ASN A 57 -3.52 -2.23 -6.73
CA ASN A 57 -4.91 -2.33 -6.34
C ASN A 57 -5.09 -2.01 -4.85
N ASP A 58 -6.26 -1.49 -4.49
CA ASP A 58 -6.57 -1.14 -3.09
C ASP A 58 -6.53 -2.37 -2.17
N ASP A 59 -6.96 -3.55 -2.65
CA ASP A 59 -6.90 -4.80 -1.89
C ASP A 59 -5.45 -5.25 -1.59
N ASP A 60 -4.56 -5.10 -2.57
CA ASP A 60 -3.14 -5.42 -2.45
C ASP A 60 -2.44 -4.41 -1.54
N TYR A 61 -2.82 -3.13 -1.64
CA TYR A 61 -2.33 -2.08 -0.76
C TYR A 61 -2.76 -2.32 0.69
N GLN A 62 -4.03 -2.65 0.92
CA GLN A 62 -4.56 -3.02 2.23
C GLN A 62 -3.79 -4.21 2.81
N SER A 63 -3.62 -5.26 2.01
CA SER A 63 -2.89 -6.46 2.41
C SER A 63 -1.43 -6.14 2.75
N THR A 64 -0.78 -5.27 1.98
CA THR A 64 0.58 -4.82 2.23
C THR A 64 0.69 -4.06 3.54
N ILE A 65 -0.22 -3.12 3.82
CA ILE A 65 -0.27 -2.39 5.11
C ILE A 65 -0.41 -3.38 6.27
N LEU A 66 -1.42 -4.26 6.24
CA LEU A 66 -1.69 -5.20 7.32
C LEU A 66 -0.54 -6.17 7.59
N GLN A 67 0.15 -6.64 6.53
CA GLN A 67 1.28 -7.55 6.65
C GLN A 67 2.59 -6.84 7.01
N SER A 68 2.70 -5.53 6.71
CA SER A 68 3.90 -4.75 6.99
C SER A 68 3.98 -4.27 8.43
N LEU A 69 2.84 -4.12 9.12
CA LEU A 69 2.76 -3.62 10.48
C LEU A 69 3.08 -4.69 11.54
N PRO A 70 3.63 -4.29 12.71
CA PRO A 70 3.68 -5.14 13.89
C PRO A 70 2.29 -5.66 14.30
N LEU A 71 2.22 -6.84 14.91
CA LEU A 71 0.96 -7.54 15.20
C LEU A 71 -0.06 -6.70 16.00
N SER A 72 0.40 -5.88 16.96
CA SER A 72 -0.46 -4.97 17.75
C SER A 72 -1.20 -3.96 16.88
N LEU A 73 -0.49 -3.32 15.96
CA LEU A 73 -1.01 -2.34 15.00
C LEU A 73 -1.85 -2.98 13.90
N SER A 74 -1.48 -4.18 13.45
CA SER A 74 -2.27 -4.95 12.49
C SER A 74 -3.67 -5.24 13.06
N ASN A 75 -3.77 -5.57 14.35
CA ASN A 75 -5.05 -5.75 15.03
C ASN A 75 -5.85 -4.45 15.13
N PHE A 76 -5.22 -3.33 15.53
CA PHE A 76 -5.90 -2.04 15.61
C PHE A 76 -6.41 -1.58 14.25
N THR A 77 -5.55 -1.59 13.22
CA THR A 77 -5.93 -1.21 11.85
C THR A 77 -7.03 -2.12 11.30
N SER A 78 -7.00 -3.42 11.59
CA SER A 78 -8.09 -4.36 11.24
C SER A 78 -9.40 -4.03 11.97
N MET A 79 -9.35 -3.63 13.25
CA MET A 79 -10.52 -3.16 14.01
C MET A 79 -11.09 -1.88 13.42
N GLN A 80 -10.25 -0.89 13.10
CA GLN A 80 -10.66 0.37 12.47
C GLN A 80 -11.28 0.13 11.09
N LEU A 81 -10.68 -0.75 10.29
CA LEU A 81 -11.19 -1.12 8.98
C LEU A 81 -12.54 -1.85 9.07
N SER A 82 -12.73 -2.68 10.10
CA SER A 82 -14.02 -3.32 10.39
C SER A 82 -15.09 -2.30 10.81
N ALA A 83 -14.72 -1.33 11.64
CA ALA A 83 -15.61 -0.25 12.06
C ALA A 83 -16.00 0.66 10.88
N ALA A 84 -15.04 1.01 10.03
CA ALA A 84 -15.29 1.79 8.82
C ALA A 84 -16.19 1.03 7.84
N ARG A 85 -15.99 -0.28 7.65
CA ARG A 85 -16.89 -1.13 6.84
C ARG A 85 -18.32 -1.15 7.38
N LEU A 86 -18.50 -1.21 8.70
CA LEU A 86 -19.82 -1.11 9.32
C LEU A 86 -20.46 0.26 9.06
N ASN A 87 -19.71 1.35 9.20
CA ASN A 87 -20.22 2.70 8.93
C ASN A 87 -20.71 2.86 7.47
N VAL A 88 -19.95 2.32 6.52
CA VAL A 88 -20.36 2.28 5.10
C VAL A 88 -21.63 1.44 4.91
N ALA A 89 -21.72 0.28 5.58
CA ALA A 89 -22.90 -0.58 5.52
C ALA A 89 -24.17 0.05 6.11
N TYR A 90 -24.04 0.99 7.06
CA TYR A 90 -25.15 1.71 7.68
C TYR A 90 -25.50 3.05 6.99
N GLY A 91 -25.00 3.29 5.78
CA GLY A 91 -25.38 4.45 4.95
C GLY A 91 -24.36 5.59 4.92
N GLY A 92 -23.16 5.39 5.45
CA GLY A 92 -22.04 6.29 5.22
C GLY A 92 -21.55 6.22 3.76
N SER A 93 -21.59 7.34 3.05
CA SER A 93 -21.04 7.44 1.69
C SER A 93 -19.53 7.67 1.78
N GLY A 94 -18.75 6.61 1.70
CA GLY A 94 -17.30 6.74 1.61
C GLY A 94 -16.62 5.40 1.45
N THR A 95 -15.97 5.17 0.32
CA THR A 95 -14.89 4.19 0.23
C THR A 95 -13.89 4.46 1.36
N ILE A 96 -13.41 3.41 2.02
CA ILE A 96 -12.38 3.56 3.06
C ILE A 96 -11.14 4.11 2.39
N ASP A 97 -10.91 5.40 2.58
CA ASP A 97 -9.68 6.05 2.19
C ASP A 97 -8.57 5.45 3.06
N LEU A 98 -7.78 4.55 2.45
CA LEU A 98 -6.70 3.87 3.15
C LEU A 98 -5.64 4.85 3.68
N ASP A 99 -5.59 6.04 3.08
CA ASP A 99 -4.85 7.21 3.52
C ASP A 99 -5.30 7.72 4.90
N LEU A 100 -6.61 7.91 5.12
CA LEU A 100 -7.19 8.18 6.43
C LEU A 100 -6.87 7.07 7.45
N LEU A 101 -6.79 5.82 7.02
CA LEU A 101 -6.47 4.69 7.91
C LEU A 101 -5.00 4.72 8.39
N ILE A 102 -4.09 5.19 7.53
CA ILE A 102 -2.70 5.46 7.88
C ILE A 102 -2.59 6.62 8.87
N ILE A 103 -3.38 7.68 8.67
CA ILE A 103 -3.43 8.82 9.59
C ILE A 103 -3.93 8.38 10.98
N MET A 104 -5.02 7.61 11.04
CA MET A 104 -5.58 7.10 12.31
C MET A 104 -4.63 6.13 13.03
N GLY A 105 -3.96 5.23 12.31
CA GLY A 105 -2.97 4.33 12.92
C GLY A 105 -1.72 5.06 13.42
N SER A 106 -1.43 6.24 12.86
CA SER A 106 -0.32 7.09 13.31
C SER A 106 -0.65 7.90 14.56
N ASP A 107 -1.93 8.20 14.79
CA ASP A 107 -2.44 8.96 15.94
C ASP A 107 -2.52 8.10 17.21
N GLU A 108 -2.78 6.79 17.07
CA GLU A 108 -2.84 5.84 18.21
C GLU A 108 -1.49 5.61 18.92
N TRP A 109 -0.37 6.05 18.34
CA TRP A 109 0.99 5.87 18.89
C TRP A 109 1.47 7.03 19.81
N GLU A 110 0.55 7.77 20.44
CA GLU A 110 0.87 8.68 21.58
C GLU A 110 0.95 7.97 22.93
#